data_AF-A0A967FGV4-F1
#
_entry.id   AF-A0A967FGV4-F1
#
_cell.length_a   1.000
_cell.length_b   1.000
_cell.length_c   1.000
_cell.angle_alpha   90.00
_cell.angle_beta   90.00
_cell.angle_gamma   90.00
#
_symmetry.space_group_name_H-M   'P 1'
#
loop_
_entity.id
_entity.type
_entity.pdbx_description
1 polymer ?
#
loop_
_entity_poly.entity_id
_entity_poly.type
_entity_poly.pdbx_seq_one_letter_code
_entity_poly.pdbx_strand_id
1 'polypeptide(L)'
;MMIYDDNFSWEGWGGELRLASGECRLRIYDLQKEKAGGPAHLRPMIVIVSDIPESRMSVRSCTGHIATNVARQFKIEPDRMLYIEYYPETAYGEHNEHIIPEKYDVVDFTWHEGRAIEPRWRPLKSPMLDVIKDIVELN
;
A
#
# COMPACT_ATOMS: atom_id res chain seq x y z
N MET A 1 2.51 2.28 -15.50
CA MET A 1 2.89 0.85 -15.74
C MET A 1 3.15 0.14 -14.42
N MET A 2 2.56 -1.04 -14.23
CA MET A 2 2.82 -1.90 -13.08
C MET A 2 4.26 -2.45 -13.11
N ILE A 3 4.99 -2.34 -12.00
CA ILE A 3 6.37 -2.80 -11.88
C ILE A 3 6.54 -3.92 -10.85
N TYR A 4 5.53 -4.16 -10.02
CA TYR A 4 5.48 -5.26 -9.06
C TYR A 4 4.02 -5.58 -8.73
N ASP A 5 3.67 -6.86 -8.70
CA ASP A 5 2.38 -7.38 -8.22
C ASP A 5 2.56 -8.81 -7.73
N ASP A 6 2.85 -8.94 -6.44
CA ASP A 6 3.03 -10.23 -5.79
C ASP A 6 2.83 -10.09 -4.28
N ASN A 7 2.90 -11.21 -3.57
CA ASN A 7 3.00 -11.16 -2.13
C ASN A 7 4.38 -10.67 -1.70
N PHE A 8 4.39 -9.78 -0.72
CA PHE A 8 5.57 -9.14 -0.17
C PHE A 8 5.70 -9.48 1.31
N SER A 9 6.77 -10.20 1.66
CA SER A 9 7.13 -10.47 3.04
C SER A 9 8.07 -9.41 3.59
N TRP A 10 7.91 -9.04 4.85
CA TRP A 10 8.87 -8.20 5.56
C TRP A 10 9.35 -8.86 6.85
N GLU A 11 10.57 -8.51 7.23
CA GLU A 11 11.10 -8.84 8.54
C GLU A 11 10.73 -7.74 9.54
N GLY A 12 10.07 -8.15 10.63
CA GLY A 12 9.82 -7.30 11.78
C GLY A 12 10.95 -7.32 12.80
N TRP A 13 10.64 -6.95 14.02
CA TRP A 13 11.55 -7.06 15.17
C TRP A 13 11.43 -8.42 15.86
N GLY A 14 12.41 -8.75 16.70
CA GLY A 14 12.39 -9.96 17.54
C GLY A 14 13.29 -11.11 17.09
N GLY A 15 14.11 -10.92 16.05
CA GLY A 15 15.09 -11.93 15.61
C GLY A 15 14.42 -13.27 15.28
N GLU A 16 14.86 -14.35 15.95
CA GLU A 16 14.30 -15.69 15.77
C GLU A 16 12.79 -15.78 16.04
N LEU A 17 12.25 -14.90 16.90
CA LEU A 17 10.84 -14.90 17.27
C LEU A 17 9.93 -14.26 16.21
N ARG A 18 10.49 -13.52 15.24
CA ARG A 18 9.76 -12.92 14.09
C ARG A 18 8.49 -12.15 14.49
N LEU A 19 8.53 -11.44 15.62
CA LEU A 19 7.35 -10.92 16.33
C LEU A 19 6.54 -9.88 15.56
N ALA A 20 7.12 -9.24 14.53
CA ALA A 20 6.40 -8.32 13.65
C ALA A 20 6.64 -8.61 12.17
N SER A 21 7.08 -9.82 11.85
CA SER A 21 7.21 -10.25 10.46
C SER A 21 5.84 -10.66 9.93
N GLY A 22 5.60 -10.38 8.65
CA GLY A 22 4.33 -10.71 8.00
C GLY A 22 4.46 -10.66 6.50
N GLU A 23 3.31 -10.81 5.85
CA GLU A 23 3.19 -10.78 4.40
C GLU A 23 1.93 -9.99 4.02
N CYS A 24 1.96 -9.34 2.87
CA CYS A 24 0.82 -8.63 2.32
C CYS A 24 0.83 -8.74 0.80
N ARG A 25 -0.30 -8.45 0.16
CA ARG A 25 -0.30 -8.22 -1.29
C ARG A 25 0.29 -6.84 -1.51
N LEU A 26 1.31 -6.74 -2.36
CA LEU A 26 1.95 -5.47 -2.72
C LEU A 26 1.84 -5.29 -4.23
N ARG A 27 1.32 -4.13 -4.63
CA ARG A 27 1.28 -3.65 -6.00
C ARG A 27 2.02 -2.33 -6.10
N ILE A 28 2.91 -2.19 -7.07
CA ILE A 28 3.64 -0.95 -7.31
C ILE A 28 3.47 -0.54 -8.76
N TYR A 29 3.06 0.71 -8.95
CA TYR A 29 2.92 1.34 -10.26
C TYR A 29 3.89 2.52 -10.37
N ASP A 30 4.59 2.59 -11.49
CA ASP A 30 5.44 3.71 -11.88
C ASP A 30 4.75 4.48 -13.01
N LEU A 31 4.23 5.65 -12.67
CA LEU A 31 3.56 6.53 -13.62
C LEU A 31 4.54 7.24 -14.56
N GLN A 32 5.83 7.29 -14.23
CA GLN A 32 6.83 7.92 -15.12
C GLN A 32 7.11 7.06 -16.36
N LYS A 33 6.78 5.76 -16.30
CA LYS A 33 6.94 4.83 -17.43
C LYS A 33 5.79 4.87 -18.41
N GLU A 34 4.73 5.63 -18.14
CA GLU A 34 3.69 5.90 -19.13
C GLU A 34 4.15 7.00 -20.09
N LYS A 35 3.98 6.74 -21.40
CA LYS A 35 4.23 7.73 -22.46
C LYS A 35 3.12 8.81 -22.54
N ALA A 36 2.54 9.21 -21.41
CA ALA A 36 1.56 10.28 -21.37
C ALA A 36 2.31 11.60 -21.13
N GLY A 37 2.41 12.45 -22.14
CA GLY A 37 3.04 13.77 -22.10
C GLY A 37 2.31 14.80 -21.23
N GLY A 38 1.99 14.44 -19.98
CA GLY A 38 1.41 15.31 -18.97
C GLY A 38 2.47 15.84 -17.98
N PRO A 39 2.11 16.83 -17.14
CA PRO A 39 3.01 17.33 -16.11
C PRO A 39 3.47 16.19 -15.20
N ALA A 40 4.75 16.20 -14.83
CA ALA A 40 5.35 15.19 -13.96
C ALA A 40 4.52 15.05 -12.67
N HIS A 41 4.00 13.84 -12.41
CA HIS A 41 3.30 13.55 -11.15
C HIS A 41 4.25 13.78 -9.97
N LEU A 42 3.81 14.55 -8.96
CA LEU A 42 4.61 14.82 -7.75
C LEU A 42 4.94 13.53 -6.99
N ARG A 43 3.98 12.60 -6.90
CA ARG A 43 4.13 11.26 -6.33
C ARG A 43 3.86 10.19 -7.40
N PRO A 44 4.81 9.94 -8.32
CA PRO A 44 4.60 9.04 -9.44
C PRO A 44 4.69 7.56 -9.08
N MET A 45 5.19 7.24 -7.88
CA MET A 45 5.28 5.87 -7.39
C MET A 45 4.05 5.57 -6.54
N ILE A 46 3.10 4.83 -7.10
CA ILE A 46 1.91 4.39 -6.35
C ILE A 46 2.21 3.02 -5.76
N VAL A 47 2.12 2.93 -4.43
CA VAL A 47 2.31 1.70 -3.66
C VAL A 47 0.97 1.35 -3.04
N ILE A 48 0.40 0.22 -3.43
CA ILE A 48 -0.86 -0.30 -2.88
C ILE A 48 -0.57 -1.58 -2.13
N VAL A 49 -0.98 -1.62 -0.87
CA VAL A 49 -0.84 -2.79 0.00
C VAL A 49 -2.20 -3.24 0.49
N SER A 50 -2.40 -4.55 0.62
CA SER A 50 -3.59 -5.11 1.27
C SER A 50 -3.26 -6.35 2.07
N ASP A 51 -4.08 -6.61 3.09
CA ASP A 51 -3.98 -7.85 3.86
C ASP A 51 -4.14 -9.08 2.94
N ILE A 52 -3.48 -10.16 3.32
CA ILE A 52 -3.72 -11.51 2.79
C ILE A 52 -4.14 -12.43 3.94
N PRO A 53 -5.04 -13.40 3.72
CA PRO A 53 -5.56 -14.27 4.77
C PRO A 53 -4.47 -15.06 5.53
N GLU A 54 -3.37 -15.38 4.86
CA GLU A 54 -2.28 -16.22 5.38
C GLU A 54 -1.37 -15.47 6.36
N SER A 55 -1.39 -14.13 6.33
CA SER A 55 -0.50 -13.33 7.16
C SER A 55 -0.95 -13.29 8.61
N ARG A 56 0.00 -13.48 9.52
CA ARG A 56 -0.23 -13.32 10.97
C ARG A 56 -0.29 -11.86 11.40
N MET A 57 0.13 -10.95 10.54
CA MET A 57 0.16 -9.51 10.79
C MET A 57 -0.69 -8.77 9.77
N SER A 58 -1.49 -7.84 10.24
CA SER A 58 -2.18 -6.91 9.34
C SER A 58 -1.24 -5.82 8.86
N VAL A 59 -1.46 -5.39 7.62
CA VAL A 59 -0.85 -4.22 6.99
C VAL A 59 -0.97 -3.02 7.91
N ARG A 60 -2.17 -2.76 8.44
CA ARG A 60 -2.43 -1.64 9.35
C ARG A 60 -1.49 -1.61 10.56
N SER A 61 -1.24 -2.78 11.16
CA SER A 61 -0.40 -2.90 12.37
C SER A 61 1.10 -2.72 12.05
N CYS A 62 1.51 -3.00 10.82
CA CYS A 62 2.91 -2.98 10.39
C CYS A 62 3.21 -1.95 9.29
N THR A 63 2.30 -1.01 9.01
CA THR A 63 2.35 -0.15 7.83
C THR A 63 3.67 0.65 7.70
N GLY A 64 4.19 1.17 8.82
CA GLY A 64 5.48 1.88 8.81
C GLY A 64 6.67 0.96 8.47
N HIS A 65 6.64 -0.29 8.94
CA HIS A 65 7.66 -1.29 8.60
C HIS A 65 7.57 -1.69 7.13
N ILE A 66 6.36 -1.89 6.62
CA ILE A 66 6.11 -2.22 5.22
C ILE A 66 6.60 -1.07 4.34
N ALA A 67 6.16 0.17 4.60
CA ALA A 67 6.57 1.36 3.84
C ALA A 67 8.09 1.56 3.84
N THR A 68 8.74 1.37 5.00
CA THR A 68 10.21 1.44 5.12
C THR A 68 10.89 0.39 4.25
N ASN A 69 10.43 -0.87 4.31
CA ASN A 69 11.02 -1.95 3.53
C ASN A 69 10.77 -1.79 2.03
N VAL A 70 9.57 -1.38 1.63
CA VAL A 70 9.22 -1.09 0.24
C VAL A 70 10.09 0.04 -0.31
N ALA A 71 10.18 1.18 0.39
CA ALA A 71 11.01 2.30 -0.03
C ALA A 71 12.47 1.89 -0.22
N ARG A 72 13.03 1.12 0.73
CA ARG A 72 14.40 0.63 0.68
C ARG A 72 14.63 -0.38 -0.46
N GLN A 73 13.78 -1.39 -0.58
CA GLN A 73 13.96 -2.50 -1.52
C GLN A 73 13.74 -2.06 -2.98
N PHE A 74 12.74 -1.23 -3.21
CA PHE A 74 12.40 -0.72 -4.54
C PHE A 74 13.09 0.62 -4.87
N LYS A 75 13.90 1.15 -3.95
CA LYS A 75 14.63 2.42 -4.08
C LYS A 75 13.68 3.58 -4.44
N ILE A 76 12.56 3.63 -3.72
CA ILE A 76 11.53 4.67 -3.88
C ILE A 76 11.83 5.78 -2.88
N GLU A 77 12.03 6.99 -3.39
CA GLU A 77 12.16 8.17 -2.56
C GLU A 77 10.82 8.45 -1.84
N PRO A 78 10.82 8.62 -0.50
CA PRO A 78 9.60 8.79 0.29
C PRO A 78 8.64 9.89 -0.18
N ASP A 79 9.17 11.03 -0.60
CA ASP A 79 8.43 12.19 -1.09
C ASP A 79 7.77 11.95 -2.45
N ARG A 80 8.25 10.96 -3.20
CA ARG A 80 7.72 10.52 -4.50
C ARG A 80 6.73 9.36 -4.40
N MET A 81 6.47 8.85 -3.19
CA MET A 81 5.60 7.72 -2.93
C MET A 81 4.19 8.16 -2.52
N LEU A 82 3.17 7.65 -3.22
CA LEU A 82 1.80 7.61 -2.74
C LEU A 82 1.53 6.21 -2.18
N TYR A 83 1.53 6.09 -0.85
CA TYR A 83 1.26 4.83 -0.17
C TYR A 83 -0.22 4.70 0.17
N ILE A 84 -0.83 3.59 -0.24
CA ILE A 84 -2.25 3.31 -0.13
C ILE A 84 -2.45 1.96 0.55
N GLU A 85 -3.24 1.97 1.61
CA GLU A 85 -3.79 0.76 2.20
C GLU A 85 -5.15 0.47 1.57
N TYR A 86 -5.23 -0.68 0.89
CA TYR A 86 -6.41 -1.16 0.19
C TYR A 86 -7.11 -2.24 1.00
N TYR A 87 -8.42 -2.07 1.17
CA TYR A 87 -9.31 -3.03 1.80
C TYR A 87 -10.34 -3.49 0.76
N PRO A 88 -10.34 -4.77 0.36
CA PRO A 88 -11.36 -5.26 -0.56
C PRO A 88 -12.74 -5.23 0.10
N GLU A 89 -13.79 -5.20 -0.73
CA GLU A 89 -15.15 -5.43 -0.25
C GLU A 89 -15.22 -6.79 0.44
N THR A 90 -15.87 -6.83 1.60
CA THR A 90 -16.09 -8.08 2.34
C THR A 90 -17.53 -8.17 2.80
N ALA A 91 -18.07 -9.39 2.75
CA ALA A 91 -19.39 -9.71 3.27
C ALA A 91 -19.25 -10.55 4.55
N TYR A 92 -20.13 -10.33 5.52
CA TYR A 92 -20.18 -11.09 6.76
C TYR A 92 -21.62 -11.29 7.25
N GLY A 93 -21.81 -12.22 8.18
CA GLY A 93 -23.13 -12.69 8.65
C GLY A 93 -23.37 -14.16 8.29
N GLU A 94 -24.43 -14.76 8.84
CA GLU A 94 -24.76 -16.17 8.56
C GLU A 94 -25.08 -16.40 7.07
N HIS A 95 -25.60 -15.36 6.40
CA HIS A 95 -26.00 -15.36 5.00
C HIS A 95 -25.26 -14.28 4.17
N ASN A 96 -24.11 -13.78 4.65
CA ASN A 96 -23.35 -12.69 4.01
C ASN A 96 -24.18 -11.40 3.80
N GLU A 97 -25.11 -11.12 4.71
CA GLU A 97 -26.06 -10.03 4.62
C GLU A 97 -25.46 -8.64 4.92
N HIS A 98 -24.30 -8.57 5.56
CA HIS A 98 -23.64 -7.32 5.89
C HIS A 98 -22.42 -7.09 5.01
N ILE A 99 -22.45 -6.00 4.25
CA ILE A 99 -21.37 -5.61 3.33
C ILE A 99 -20.53 -4.50 3.95
N ILE A 100 -19.23 -4.74 4.04
CA ILE A 100 -18.21 -3.72 4.30
C ILE A 100 -17.69 -3.29 2.93
N PRO A 101 -17.94 -2.04 2.51
CA PRO A 101 -17.55 -1.58 1.19
C PRO A 101 -16.03 -1.55 1.04
N GLU A 102 -15.59 -1.73 -0.19
CA GLU A 102 -14.21 -1.51 -0.61
C GLU A 102 -13.71 -0.13 -0.16
N LYS A 103 -12.44 -0.06 0.27
CA LYS A 103 -11.85 1.17 0.80
C LYS A 103 -10.39 1.32 0.38
N TYR A 104 -10.03 2.56 0.04
CA TYR A 104 -8.65 2.99 -0.20
C TYR A 104 -8.30 4.09 0.81
N ASP A 105 -7.34 3.85 1.69
CA ASP A 105 -6.81 4.86 2.60
C ASP A 105 -5.42 5.28 2.14
N VAL A 106 -5.19 6.59 1.98
CA VAL A 106 -3.83 7.12 1.89
C VAL A 106 -3.21 7.10 3.28
N VAL A 107 -1.99 6.60 3.38
CA VAL A 107 -1.22 6.62 4.61
C VAL A 107 -0.07 7.60 4.45
N ASP A 108 -0.12 8.70 5.20
CA ASP A 108 1.01 9.62 5.33
C ASP A 108 1.90 9.17 6.49
N PHE A 109 3.21 9.38 6.34
CA PHE A 109 4.20 9.05 7.35
C PHE A 109 5.08 10.26 7.63
N THR A 110 5.53 10.36 8.88
CA THR A 110 6.72 11.14 9.20
C THR A 110 7.93 10.27 8.88
N TRP A 111 8.91 10.78 8.14
CA TRP A 111 10.13 10.04 7.79
C TRP A 111 11.30 10.53 8.64
N HIS A 112 11.96 9.60 9.33
CA HIS A 112 13.14 9.88 10.15
C HIS A 112 14.21 8.81 9.87
N GLU A 113 15.40 9.24 9.43
CA GLU A 113 16.53 8.34 9.12
C GLU A 113 16.14 7.15 8.21
N GLY A 114 15.34 7.45 7.18
CA GLY A 114 14.88 6.44 6.22
C GLY A 114 13.80 5.50 6.74
N ARG A 115 13.21 5.77 7.91
CA ARG A 115 12.12 4.98 8.49
C ARG A 115 10.81 5.76 8.47
N ALA A 116 9.74 5.08 8.07
CA ALA A 116 8.38 5.59 8.14
C ALA A 116 7.81 5.38 9.55
N ILE A 117 7.48 6.47 10.22
CA ILE A 117 6.92 6.51 11.58
C ILE A 117 5.64 7.37 11.61
N GLU A 118 4.88 7.28 12.70
CA GLU A 118 3.64 8.05 12.92
C GLU A 118 2.63 8.00 11.75
N PRO A 119 2.15 6.80 11.36
CA PRO A 119 1.21 6.68 10.24
C PRO A 119 -0.10 7.43 10.50
N ARG A 120 -0.60 8.12 9.47
CA ARG A 120 -1.87 8.85 9.48
C ARG A 120 -2.71 8.44 8.28
N TRP A 121 -3.82 7.77 8.55
CA TRP A 121 -4.77 7.31 7.53
C TRP A 121 -5.77 8.39 7.19
N ARG A 122 -5.99 8.59 5.90
CA ARG A 122 -7.05 9.45 5.37
C ARG A 122 -7.74 8.72 4.21
N PRO A 123 -9.08 8.65 4.19
CA PRO A 123 -9.79 8.08 3.06
C PRO A 123 -9.40 8.77 1.76
N LEU A 124 -9.06 7.98 0.75
CA LEU A 124 -8.84 8.47 -0.60
C LEU A 124 -10.19 8.86 -1.20
N LYS A 125 -10.30 10.12 -1.65
CA LYS A 125 -11.53 10.68 -2.21
C LYS A 125 -11.35 10.98 -3.69
N SER A 126 -12.45 11.03 -4.43
CA SER A 126 -12.48 11.56 -5.79
C SER A 126 -11.96 13.02 -5.83
N PRO A 127 -11.32 13.43 -6.93
CA PRO A 127 -11.11 12.67 -8.18
C PRO A 127 -9.93 11.69 -8.13
N MET A 128 -9.10 11.74 -7.09
CA MET A 128 -7.88 10.92 -7.02
C MET A 128 -8.20 9.43 -6.87
N LEU A 129 -9.26 9.08 -6.15
CA LEU A 129 -9.73 7.69 -6.06
C LEU A 129 -10.01 7.10 -7.44
N ASP A 130 -10.71 7.84 -8.30
CA ASP A 130 -11.11 7.37 -9.62
C ASP A 130 -9.88 7.10 -10.49
N VAL A 131 -8.89 8.00 -10.46
CA VAL A 131 -7.60 7.81 -11.14
C VAL A 131 -6.87 6.56 -10.66
N ILE A 132 -6.85 6.29 -9.34
CA ILE A 132 -6.20 5.10 -8.79
C ILE A 132 -6.94 3.83 -9.23
N LYS A 133 -8.28 3.84 -9.25
CA LYS A 133 -9.07 2.71 -9.74
C LYS A 133 -8.81 2.42 -11.21
N ASP A 134 -8.81 3.45 -12.06
CA ASP A 134 -8.47 3.32 -13.48
C ASP A 134 -7.09 2.66 -13.67
N ILE A 135 -6.08 3.10 -12.91
CA ILE A 135 -4.72 2.52 -12.97
C ILE A 135 -4.73 1.02 -12.59
N VAL A 136 -5.50 0.66 -11.57
CA VAL A 136 -5.59 -0.71 -11.06
C VAL A 136 -6.39 -1.61 -11.99
N GLU A 137 -7.44 -1.13 -12.64
CA GLU A 137 -8.30 -1.91 -13.55
C GLU A 137 -7.68 -2.11 -14.95
N LEU A 138 -6.82 -1.19 -15.39
CA LEU A 138 -6.18 -1.21 -16.71
C LEU A 138 -4.91 -2.07 -16.79
N ASN A 139 -4.41 -2.62 -15.68
CA ASN A 139 -3.18 -3.44 -15.60
C ASN A 139 -3.44 -4.77 -14.90
#